data_AF-A0A0D0DR70-F1
#
_entry.id   AF-A0A0D0DR70-F1
#
_cell.length_a   1.000
_cell.length_b   1.000
_cell.length_c   1.000
_cell.angle_alpha   90.00
_cell.angle_beta   90.00
_cell.angle_gamma   90.00
#
_symmetry.space_group_name_H-M   'P 1'
#
loop_
_entity.id
_entity.type
_entity.pdbx_description
1 polymer ?
#
loop_
_entity_poly.entity_id
_entity_poly.type
_entity_poly.pdbx_seq_one_letter_code
_entity_poly.pdbx_strand_id
1 'polypeptide(L)'
;GRRNFNRHGLAALAELEFQLHTRQANDTLHSIHFTLADKAVLFHTEVHHASNQSANTCAWGKVHQADVVLSRHAQIYRKCQKVMVALQVDETLLDRYKLLVDQDLEVTTPISDPNGHTADLTWFWTMDIPRDAQESNWMSEFYHINWLCAKAVQDKWIEEVELIKSEVLWTINFFNLKFRQWEKMGTQSQEWGAVGHTVYAAHQAVIYTNLRDQCATVMGDVNTSV
;
A
#
# COMPACT_ATOMS: atom_id res chain seq x y z
N GLY A 1 17.88 13.99 -29.09
CA GLY A 1 19.04 14.64 -28.47
C GLY A 1 20.33 13.90 -28.73
N ARG A 2 20.53 12.72 -28.13
CA ARG A 2 21.80 11.97 -28.17
C ARG A 2 22.37 11.69 -29.56
N ARG A 3 21.54 11.35 -30.56
CA ARG A 3 22.00 11.15 -31.95
C ARG A 3 22.62 12.40 -32.59
N ASN A 4 22.12 13.60 -32.26
CA ASN A 4 22.71 14.85 -32.73
C ASN A 4 24.02 15.15 -31.99
N PHE A 5 24.06 14.97 -30.67
CA PHE A 5 25.30 15.14 -29.89
C PHE A 5 26.39 14.16 -30.34
N ASN A 6 26.04 12.90 -30.60
CA ASN A 6 26.96 11.89 -31.12
C ASN A 6 27.46 12.25 -32.53
N ARG A 7 26.58 12.79 -33.40
CA ARG A 7 26.96 13.27 -34.73
C ARG A 7 27.95 14.45 -34.68
N HIS A 8 27.96 15.22 -33.60
CA HIS A 8 28.86 16.35 -33.37
C HIS A 8 30.03 16.04 -32.42
N GLY A 9 30.22 14.78 -32.00
CA GLY A 9 31.31 14.39 -31.09
C GLY A 9 31.13 14.85 -29.63
N LEU A 10 29.93 15.26 -29.23
CA LEU A 10 29.60 15.82 -27.90
C LEU A 10 28.98 14.77 -26.95
N ALA A 11 29.27 13.49 -27.17
CA ALA A 11 28.67 12.40 -26.38
C ALA A 11 28.97 12.52 -24.88
N ALA A 12 30.20 12.91 -24.51
CA ALA A 12 30.61 13.11 -23.12
C ALA A 12 29.86 14.26 -22.43
N LEU A 13 29.54 15.33 -23.17
CA LEU A 13 28.77 16.44 -22.64
C LEU A 13 27.31 16.04 -22.38
N ALA A 14 26.71 15.28 -23.30
CA ALA A 14 25.36 14.76 -23.13
C ALA A 14 25.25 13.83 -21.91
N GLU A 15 26.32 13.08 -21.59
CA GLU A 15 26.39 12.23 -20.40
C GLU A 15 26.48 13.06 -19.11
N LEU A 16 27.32 14.11 -19.08
CA LEU A 16 27.42 15.01 -17.94
C LEU A 16 26.12 15.78 -17.69
N GLU A 17 25.49 16.28 -18.75
CA GLU A 17 24.19 16.96 -18.68
C GLU A 17 23.11 16.01 -18.14
N PHE A 18 23.12 14.75 -18.58
CA PHE A 18 22.23 13.73 -18.06
C PHE A 18 22.42 13.53 -16.55
N GLN A 19 23.66 13.30 -16.09
CA GLN A 19 23.95 13.12 -14.67
C GLN A 19 23.57 14.32 -13.81
N LEU A 20 23.78 15.54 -14.33
CA LEU A 20 23.37 16.77 -13.66
C LEU A 20 21.85 16.81 -13.48
N HIS A 21 21.09 16.53 -14.54
CA HIS A 21 19.63 16.53 -14.47
C HIS A 21 19.07 15.39 -13.61
N THR A 22 19.74 14.23 -13.56
CA THR A 22 19.38 13.16 -12.62
C THR A 22 19.51 13.63 -11.17
N ARG A 23 20.62 14.30 -10.82
CA ARG A 23 20.81 14.86 -9.48
C ARG A 23 19.78 15.92 -9.16
N GLN A 24 19.59 16.89 -10.06
CA GLN A 24 18.56 17.93 -9.90
C GLN A 24 17.14 17.35 -9.76
N ALA A 25 16.83 16.30 -10.52
CA ALA A 25 15.55 15.61 -10.41
C ALA A 25 15.39 14.96 -9.03
N ASN A 26 16.42 14.30 -8.51
CA ASN A 26 16.40 13.72 -7.16
C ASN A 26 16.25 14.79 -6.07
N ASP A 27 17.01 15.88 -6.15
CA ASP A 27 16.96 16.99 -5.19
C ASP A 27 15.58 17.67 -5.18
N THR A 28 15.00 17.85 -6.36
CA THR A 28 13.67 18.45 -6.50
C THR A 28 12.56 17.53 -6.03
N LEU A 29 12.63 16.22 -6.30
CA LEU A 29 11.70 15.23 -5.74
C LEU A 29 11.79 15.18 -4.21
N HIS A 30 13.01 15.21 -3.66
CA HIS A 30 13.19 15.28 -2.20
C HIS A 30 12.59 16.56 -1.61
N SER A 31 12.79 17.70 -2.28
CA SER A 31 12.18 18.97 -1.86
C SER A 31 10.65 18.91 -1.94
N ILE A 32 10.08 18.30 -2.99
CA ILE A 32 8.63 18.08 -3.13
C ILE A 32 8.10 17.26 -1.94
N HIS A 33 8.74 16.13 -1.61
CA HIS A 33 8.38 15.33 -0.44
C HIS A 33 8.34 16.15 0.84
N PHE A 34 9.44 16.86 1.12
CA PHE A 34 9.57 17.67 2.32
C PHE A 34 8.46 18.73 2.39
N THR A 35 8.19 19.43 1.29
CA THR A 35 7.15 20.48 1.26
C THR A 35 5.73 19.91 1.40
N LEU A 36 5.44 18.73 0.85
CA LEU A 36 4.15 18.07 1.02
C LEU A 36 3.94 17.61 2.46
N ALA A 37 4.98 17.04 3.08
CA ALA A 37 4.94 16.64 4.48
C ALA A 37 4.76 17.85 5.43
N ASP A 38 5.53 18.93 5.22
CA ASP A 38 5.39 20.18 5.98
C ASP A 38 3.99 20.78 5.83
N LYS A 39 3.46 20.82 4.60
CA LYS A 39 2.10 21.26 4.31
C LYS A 39 1.06 20.43 5.08
N ALA A 40 1.19 19.09 5.12
CA ALA A 40 0.29 18.24 5.89
C ALA A 40 0.33 18.55 7.40
N VAL A 41 1.53 18.78 7.96
CA VAL A 41 1.68 19.20 9.36
C VAL A 41 0.99 20.53 9.63
N LEU A 42 1.15 21.51 8.74
CA LEU A 42 0.47 22.82 8.86
C LEU A 42 -1.06 22.67 8.86
N PHE A 43 -1.61 21.75 8.04
CA PHE A 43 -3.05 21.46 8.06
C PHE A 43 -3.52 20.95 9.42
N HIS A 44 -2.82 19.96 9.99
CA HIS A 44 -3.19 19.39 11.29
C HIS A 44 -2.97 20.34 12.46
N THR A 45 -1.84 21.02 12.50
CA THR A 45 -1.41 21.77 13.69
C THR A 45 -1.95 23.20 13.73
N GLU A 46 -2.12 23.83 12.58
CA GLU A 46 -2.49 25.25 12.52
C GLU A 46 -3.87 25.47 11.90
N VAL A 47 -4.16 24.88 10.73
CA VAL A 47 -5.44 25.11 10.04
C VAL A 47 -6.61 24.53 10.83
N HIS A 48 -6.51 23.28 11.30
CA HIS A 48 -7.58 22.65 12.08
C HIS A 48 -7.77 23.25 13.48
N HIS A 49 -6.72 23.82 14.06
CA HIS A 49 -6.75 24.41 15.40
C HIS A 49 -6.97 25.93 15.40
N ALA A 50 -7.14 26.55 14.24
CA ALA A 50 -7.37 27.99 14.13
C ALA A 50 -8.71 28.39 14.79
N SER A 51 -8.63 29.17 15.86
CA SER A 51 -9.80 29.55 16.66
C SER A 51 -10.51 30.82 16.21
N ASN A 52 -9.86 31.65 15.38
CA ASN A 52 -10.40 32.91 14.90
C ASN A 52 -9.96 33.23 13.46
N GLN A 53 -10.60 34.22 12.84
CA GLN A 53 -10.37 34.58 11.44
C GLN A 53 -8.92 34.98 11.14
N SER A 54 -8.27 35.72 12.05
CA SER A 54 -6.88 36.13 11.88
C SER A 54 -5.93 34.94 11.92
N ALA A 55 -6.11 34.05 12.91
CA ALA A 55 -5.36 32.81 13.04
C ALA A 55 -5.56 31.91 11.81
N ASN A 56 -6.80 31.77 11.33
CA ASN A 56 -7.11 31.01 10.12
C ASN A 56 -6.41 31.61 8.89
N THR A 57 -6.47 32.94 8.72
CA THR A 57 -5.81 33.64 7.60
C THR A 57 -4.29 33.47 7.65
N CYS A 58 -3.68 33.53 8.84
CA CYS A 58 -2.25 33.29 9.03
C CYS A 58 -1.86 31.84 8.69
N ALA A 59 -2.62 30.86 9.17
CA ALA A 59 -2.40 29.44 8.88
C ALA A 59 -2.50 29.15 7.36
N TRP A 60 -3.54 29.64 6.69
CA TRP A 60 -3.67 29.54 5.24
C TRP A 60 -2.56 30.29 4.49
N GLY A 61 -2.04 31.40 5.03
CA GLY A 61 -0.89 32.09 4.48
C GLY A 61 0.37 31.22 4.43
N LYS A 62 0.62 30.41 5.47
CA LYS A 62 1.73 29.45 5.50
C LYS A 62 1.52 28.30 4.50
N VAL A 63 0.30 27.75 4.43
CA VAL A 63 -0.05 26.74 3.42
C VAL A 63 0.19 27.27 2.01
N HIS A 64 -0.24 28.50 1.73
CA HIS A 64 -0.01 29.12 0.42
C HIS A 64 1.48 29.32 0.12
N GLN A 65 2.28 29.70 1.12
CA GLN A 65 3.73 29.79 0.96
C GLN A 65 4.35 28.43 0.62
N ALA A 66 3.92 27.36 1.28
CA ALA A 66 4.34 26.00 0.96
C ALA A 66 3.95 25.61 -0.47
N ASP A 67 2.73 25.95 -0.93
CA ASP A 67 2.26 25.71 -2.30
C ASP A 67 3.10 26.40 -3.37
N VAL A 68 3.53 27.63 -3.10
CA VAL A 68 4.43 28.38 -4.01
C VAL A 68 5.78 27.67 -4.13
N VAL A 69 6.34 27.19 -3.01
CA VAL A 69 7.61 26.46 -2.99
C VAL A 69 7.46 25.11 -3.71
N LEU A 70 6.41 24.36 -3.42
CA LEU A 70 6.06 23.09 -4.06
C LEU A 70 5.95 23.24 -5.59
N SER A 71 5.19 24.24 -6.04
CA SER A 71 5.00 24.55 -7.47
C SER A 71 6.33 24.84 -8.16
N ARG A 72 7.24 25.56 -7.49
CA ARG A 72 8.58 25.85 -8.03
C ARG A 72 9.40 24.57 -8.21
N HIS A 73 9.42 23.69 -7.22
CA HIS A 73 10.17 22.42 -7.34
C HIS A 73 9.56 21.50 -8.41
N ALA A 74 8.23 21.42 -8.50
CA ALA A 74 7.54 20.67 -9.55
C ALA A 74 7.90 21.18 -10.96
N GLN A 75 8.01 22.48 -11.16
CA GLN A 75 8.43 23.06 -12.44
C GLN A 75 9.88 22.70 -12.80
N ILE A 76 10.79 22.70 -11.82
CA ILE A 76 12.20 22.32 -12.06
C ILE A 76 12.28 20.84 -12.41
N TYR A 77 11.56 19.98 -11.69
CA TYR A 77 11.48 18.55 -11.98
C TYR A 77 10.96 18.30 -13.42
N ARG A 78 9.83 18.92 -13.79
CA ARG A 78 9.25 18.81 -15.14
C ARG A 78 10.22 19.25 -16.23
N LYS A 79 11.08 20.24 -15.97
CA LYS A 79 12.14 20.65 -16.92
C LYS A 79 13.22 19.57 -17.04
N CYS A 80 13.70 19.03 -15.92
CA CYS A 80 14.69 17.94 -15.91
C CYS A 80 14.16 16.71 -16.65
N GLN A 81 12.92 16.30 -16.39
CA GLN A 81 12.26 15.17 -17.04
C GLN A 81 12.20 15.36 -18.56
N LYS A 82 11.82 16.55 -19.04
CA LYS A 82 11.80 16.86 -20.47
C LYS A 82 13.17 16.73 -21.13
N VAL A 83 14.22 17.20 -20.46
CA VAL A 83 15.61 17.07 -20.97
C VAL A 83 16.03 15.60 -21.01
N MET A 84 15.75 14.84 -19.94
CA MET A 84 16.05 13.41 -19.87
C MET A 84 15.35 12.61 -20.98
N VAL A 85 14.06 12.88 -21.24
CA VAL A 85 13.32 12.28 -22.36
C VAL A 85 13.96 12.66 -23.71
N ALA A 86 14.33 13.93 -23.90
CA ALA A 86 14.96 14.40 -25.13
C ALA A 86 16.36 13.81 -25.38
N LEU A 87 17.07 13.44 -24.32
CA LEU A 87 18.34 12.73 -24.37
C LEU A 87 18.19 11.24 -24.71
N GLN A 88 16.96 10.74 -24.98
CA GLN A 88 16.65 9.36 -25.38
C GLN A 88 17.29 8.36 -24.41
N VAL A 89 16.87 8.49 -23.16
CA VAL A 89 17.28 7.66 -22.05
C VAL A 89 16.59 6.29 -22.16
N ASP A 90 17.28 5.27 -21.65
CA ASP A 90 16.81 3.88 -21.54
C ASP A 90 15.42 3.78 -20.88
N GLU A 91 14.63 2.80 -21.32
CA GLU A 91 13.22 2.64 -20.92
C GLU A 91 13.07 2.43 -19.40
N THR A 92 14.07 1.79 -18.78
CA THR A 92 14.16 1.55 -17.32
C THR A 92 14.23 2.84 -16.49
N LEU A 93 14.90 3.87 -17.00
CA LEU A 93 15.04 5.16 -16.32
C LEU A 93 13.81 6.05 -16.52
N LEU A 94 13.08 5.87 -17.62
CA LEU A 94 11.80 6.55 -17.83
C LEU A 94 10.68 5.97 -16.96
N ASP A 95 10.74 4.67 -16.63
CA ASP A 95 9.87 4.09 -15.59
C ASP A 95 10.19 4.68 -14.21
N ARG A 96 11.47 4.96 -13.93
CA ARG A 96 11.88 5.61 -12.69
C ARG A 96 11.46 7.08 -12.60
N TYR A 97 11.64 7.88 -13.65
CA TYR A 97 11.35 9.32 -13.65
C TYR A 97 10.10 9.67 -14.46
N LYS A 98 8.93 9.43 -13.85
CA LYS A 98 7.62 9.59 -14.50
C LYS A 98 7.22 11.07 -14.64
N LEU A 99 6.23 11.32 -15.51
CA LEU A 99 5.66 12.66 -15.65
C LEU A 99 4.91 13.04 -14.37
N LEU A 100 5.31 14.15 -13.75
CA LEU A 100 4.66 14.71 -12.57
C LEU A 100 3.44 15.54 -12.98
N VAL A 101 2.23 15.04 -12.71
CA VAL A 101 0.97 15.76 -12.96
C VAL A 101 0.55 16.60 -11.74
N ASP A 102 -0.36 17.56 -11.88
CA ASP A 102 -0.76 18.41 -10.74
C ASP A 102 -1.55 17.62 -9.68
N GLN A 103 -2.24 16.55 -10.07
CA GLN A 103 -2.93 15.62 -9.15
C GLN A 103 -1.94 14.92 -8.20
N ASP A 104 -0.71 14.70 -8.65
CA ASP A 104 0.36 14.08 -7.84
C ASP A 104 0.81 14.99 -6.68
N LEU A 105 0.50 16.28 -6.75
CA LEU A 105 0.88 17.32 -5.79
C LEU A 105 -0.25 17.67 -4.81
N GLU A 106 -1.42 17.07 -4.96
CA GLU A 106 -2.46 17.18 -3.96
C GLU A 106 -2.00 16.45 -2.69
N VAL A 107 -2.30 17.02 -1.52
CA VAL A 107 -2.01 16.35 -0.25
C VAL A 107 -3.00 15.20 -0.13
N THR A 108 -2.62 14.02 -0.62
CA THR A 108 -3.48 12.85 -0.59
C THR A 108 -3.75 12.44 0.86
N THR A 109 -4.96 11.95 1.12
CA THR A 109 -5.45 11.47 2.42
C THR A 109 -4.49 10.55 3.21
N PRO A 110 -3.65 9.68 2.59
CA PRO A 110 -2.67 8.86 3.32
C PRO A 110 -1.57 9.66 4.04
N ILE A 111 -1.31 10.91 3.62
CA ILE A 111 -0.35 11.81 4.30
C ILE A 111 -1.02 12.50 5.50
N SER A 112 -2.35 12.64 5.46
CA SER A 112 -3.16 13.33 6.47
C SER A 112 -3.78 12.36 7.50
N ASP A 113 -3.90 11.08 7.19
CA ASP A 113 -4.36 10.05 8.12
C ASP A 113 -3.28 8.96 8.24
N PRO A 114 -2.57 8.86 9.38
CA PRO A 114 -1.60 7.79 9.60
C PRO A 114 -2.25 6.39 9.64
N ASN A 115 -3.57 6.28 9.75
CA ASN A 115 -4.29 5.02 9.62
C ASN A 115 -4.75 4.72 8.18
N GLY A 116 -4.52 5.65 7.25
CA GLY A 116 -4.89 5.52 5.84
C GLY A 116 -3.99 4.52 5.10
N HIS A 117 -4.59 3.77 4.17
CA HIS A 117 -3.88 2.79 3.36
C HIS A 117 -2.75 3.47 2.55
N THR A 118 -1.50 3.06 2.78
CA THR A 118 -0.28 3.49 2.08
C THR A 118 -0.30 3.20 0.56
N ALA A 119 -1.22 2.35 0.10
CA ALA A 119 -1.27 1.81 -1.26
C ALA A 119 -1.60 2.85 -2.35
N ASP A 120 -2.10 4.04 -1.98
CA ASP A 120 -2.51 5.09 -2.92
C ASP A 120 -1.51 6.27 -2.98
N LEU A 121 -0.30 6.08 -2.43
CA LEU A 121 0.75 7.08 -2.53
C LEU A 121 1.24 7.20 -3.98
N THR A 122 1.37 8.43 -4.43
CA THR A 122 1.92 8.76 -5.75
C THR A 122 3.30 8.11 -5.97
N TRP A 123 3.60 7.71 -7.21
CA TRP A 123 4.80 6.94 -7.60
C TRP A 123 6.14 7.44 -7.05
N PHE A 124 6.29 8.74 -6.79
CA PHE A 124 7.53 9.33 -6.29
C PHE A 124 7.78 9.07 -4.79
N TRP A 125 6.75 8.75 -4.00
CA TRP A 125 6.85 8.39 -2.58
C TRP A 125 7.55 7.06 -2.33
N THR A 126 7.39 6.10 -3.26
CA THR A 126 8.02 4.77 -3.18
C THR A 126 9.38 4.71 -3.84
N MET A 127 9.86 5.83 -4.40
CA MET A 127 11.18 5.86 -5.02
C MET A 127 12.28 5.86 -3.96
N ASP A 128 13.22 4.94 -4.12
CA ASP A 128 14.50 5.01 -3.41
C ASP A 128 15.33 6.17 -4.00
N ILE A 129 15.25 7.35 -3.39
CA ILE A 129 16.03 8.53 -3.79
C ILE A 129 17.35 8.49 -2.99
N PRO A 130 18.51 8.32 -3.66
CA PRO A 130 19.81 8.36 -2.99
C PRO A 130 19.95 9.64 -2.19
N ARG A 131 20.30 9.47 -0.93
CA ARG A 131 20.05 10.45 0.11
C ARG A 131 21.30 11.26 0.40
N ASP A 132 21.22 12.56 0.19
CA ASP A 132 22.21 13.48 0.71
C ASP A 132 21.94 13.71 2.21
N ALA A 133 23.02 13.81 2.99
CA ALA A 133 23.11 13.44 4.41
C ALA A 133 22.40 14.37 5.43
N GLN A 134 21.33 15.07 5.07
CA GLN A 134 20.62 15.99 5.98
C GLN A 134 19.14 15.62 6.11
N GLU A 135 18.86 14.55 6.86
CA GLU A 135 17.49 14.22 7.26
C GLU A 135 16.98 15.24 8.28
N SER A 136 15.80 15.82 8.04
CA SER A 136 15.06 16.42 9.15
C SER A 136 14.50 15.29 10.03
N ASN A 137 14.65 15.41 11.35
CA ASN A 137 14.15 14.41 12.32
C ASN A 137 12.70 13.98 12.04
N TRP A 138 11.86 14.94 11.67
CA TRP A 138 10.45 14.72 11.30
C TRP A 138 10.25 13.82 10.07
N MET A 139 11.07 13.94 9.01
CA MET A 139 10.92 13.08 7.83
C MET A 139 11.23 11.62 8.17
N SER A 140 12.19 11.38 9.05
CA SER A 140 12.49 10.03 9.55
C SER A 140 11.29 9.45 10.30
N GLU A 141 10.65 10.25 11.15
CA GLU A 141 9.43 9.87 11.88
C GLU A 141 8.28 9.57 10.91
N PHE A 142 8.09 10.38 9.86
CA PHE A 142 7.07 10.14 8.84
C PHE A 142 7.26 8.79 8.13
N TYR A 143 8.48 8.50 7.64
CA TYR A 143 8.77 7.22 6.99
C TYR A 143 8.64 6.04 7.97
N HIS A 144 9.05 6.22 9.22
CA HIS A 144 8.92 5.19 10.25
C HIS A 144 7.45 4.87 10.55
N ILE A 145 6.59 5.90 10.71
CA ILE A 145 5.15 5.71 10.92
C ILE A 145 4.53 5.00 9.72
N ASN A 146 4.82 5.47 8.50
CA ASN A 146 4.27 4.85 7.30
C ASN A 146 4.72 3.38 7.15
N TRP A 147 5.97 3.07 7.48
CA TRP A 147 6.48 1.70 7.52
C TRP A 147 5.77 0.86 8.59
N LEU A 148 5.56 1.40 9.80
CA LEU A 148 4.84 0.71 10.88
C LEU A 148 3.40 0.37 10.47
N CYS A 149 2.70 1.30 9.80
CA CYS A 149 1.33 1.07 9.33
C CYS A 149 1.29 0.02 8.20
N ALA A 150 2.19 0.10 7.23
CA ALA A 150 2.31 -0.92 6.18
C ALA A 150 2.61 -2.30 6.76
N LYS A 151 3.50 -2.37 7.77
CA LYS A 151 3.81 -3.59 8.49
C LYS A 151 2.60 -4.11 9.28
N ALA A 152 1.87 -3.25 9.99
CA ALA A 152 0.68 -3.65 10.74
C ALA A 152 -0.40 -4.24 9.82
N VAL A 153 -0.59 -3.67 8.62
CA VAL A 153 -1.48 -4.23 7.59
C VAL A 153 -1.00 -5.60 7.14
N GLN A 154 0.30 -5.74 6.86
CA GLN A 154 0.89 -7.03 6.48
C GLN A 154 0.70 -8.09 7.59
N ASP A 155 1.05 -7.74 8.83
CA ASP A 155 0.94 -8.63 9.99
C ASP A 155 -0.52 -9.07 10.19
N LYS A 156 -1.48 -8.15 10.02
CA LYS A 156 -2.92 -8.46 10.06
C LYS A 156 -3.34 -9.43 8.96
N TRP A 157 -2.89 -9.24 7.71
CA TRP A 157 -3.20 -10.18 6.63
C TRP A 157 -2.61 -11.57 6.90
N ILE A 158 -1.40 -11.64 7.45
CA ILE A 158 -0.77 -12.90 7.85
C ILE A 158 -1.61 -13.58 8.94
N GLU A 159 -2.04 -12.83 9.95
CA GLU A 159 -2.89 -13.34 11.03
C GLU A 159 -4.25 -13.82 10.50
N GLU A 160 -4.93 -13.05 9.65
CA GLU A 160 -6.22 -13.41 9.07
C GLU A 160 -6.14 -14.71 8.24
N VAL A 161 -5.07 -14.89 7.46
CA VAL A 161 -4.85 -16.14 6.71
C VAL A 161 -4.70 -17.33 7.66
N GLU A 162 -3.95 -17.18 8.74
CA GLU A 162 -3.75 -18.26 9.72
C GLU A 162 -5.04 -18.56 10.50
N LEU A 163 -5.79 -17.52 10.88
CA LEU A 163 -7.10 -17.64 11.53
C LEU A 163 -8.07 -18.40 10.63
N ILE A 164 -8.22 -18.02 9.36
CA ILE A 164 -9.12 -18.70 8.41
C ILE A 164 -8.74 -20.18 8.27
N LYS A 165 -7.45 -20.50 8.14
CA LYS A 165 -7.00 -21.90 8.08
C LYS A 165 -7.42 -22.67 9.34
N SER A 166 -7.22 -22.07 10.51
CA SER A 166 -7.61 -22.66 11.79
C SER A 166 -9.13 -22.84 11.91
N GLU A 167 -9.93 -21.84 11.53
CA GLU A 167 -11.39 -21.87 11.59
C GLU A 167 -11.97 -22.96 10.70
N VAL A 168 -11.42 -23.15 9.49
CA VAL A 168 -11.88 -24.23 8.61
C VAL A 168 -11.51 -25.61 9.17
N LEU A 169 -10.31 -25.78 9.73
CA LEU A 169 -9.94 -27.02 10.43
C LEU A 169 -10.87 -27.30 11.62
N TRP A 170 -11.19 -26.28 12.41
CA TRP A 170 -12.16 -26.39 13.51
C TRP A 170 -13.55 -26.76 13.00
N THR A 171 -13.99 -26.19 11.89
CA THR A 171 -15.28 -26.50 11.26
C THR A 171 -15.35 -27.95 10.79
N ILE A 172 -14.29 -28.46 10.14
CA ILE A 172 -14.15 -29.87 9.74
C ILE A 172 -14.21 -30.79 10.96
N ASN A 173 -13.49 -30.45 12.02
CA ASN A 173 -13.49 -31.21 13.28
C ASN A 173 -14.86 -31.22 13.95
N PHE A 174 -15.57 -30.08 13.93
CA PHE A 174 -16.92 -29.97 14.43
C PHE A 174 -17.89 -30.87 13.66
N PHE A 175 -17.85 -30.85 12.32
CA PHE A 175 -18.70 -31.74 11.52
C PHE A 175 -18.38 -33.22 11.75
N ASN A 176 -17.10 -33.59 11.86
CA ASN A 176 -16.70 -34.95 12.24
C ASN A 176 -17.26 -35.36 13.61
N LEU A 177 -17.23 -34.46 14.60
CA LEU A 177 -17.80 -34.71 15.92
C LEU A 177 -19.32 -34.94 15.81
N LYS A 178 -20.04 -34.08 15.07
CA LYS A 178 -21.49 -34.22 14.85
C LYS A 178 -21.84 -35.52 14.14
N PHE A 179 -21.09 -35.90 13.10
CA PHE A 179 -21.23 -37.18 12.43
C PHE A 179 -21.15 -38.36 13.42
N ARG A 180 -20.08 -38.43 14.23
CA ARG A 180 -19.88 -39.50 15.22
C ARG A 180 -20.98 -39.54 16.28
N GLN A 181 -21.49 -38.37 16.70
CA GLN A 181 -22.61 -38.28 17.63
C GLN A 181 -23.87 -38.92 17.04
N TRP A 182 -24.20 -38.60 15.79
CA TRP A 182 -25.38 -39.16 15.12
C TRP A 182 -25.22 -40.66 14.83
N GLU A 183 -24.04 -41.11 14.43
CA GLU A 183 -23.75 -42.54 14.24
C GLU A 183 -23.96 -43.33 15.56
N LYS A 184 -23.46 -42.81 16.68
CA LYS A 184 -23.67 -43.41 18.01
C LYS A 184 -25.13 -43.42 18.44
N MET A 185 -25.90 -42.37 18.16
CA MET A 185 -27.34 -42.35 18.45
C MET A 185 -28.10 -43.35 17.57
N GLY A 186 -27.65 -43.53 16.33
CA GLY A 186 -28.19 -44.52 15.40
C GLY A 186 -27.99 -45.95 15.90
N THR A 187 -26.78 -46.31 16.33
CA THR A 187 -26.51 -47.66 16.87
C THR A 187 -27.31 -47.95 18.14
N GLN A 188 -27.38 -46.99 19.07
CA GLN A 188 -28.21 -47.12 20.28
C GLN A 188 -29.70 -47.29 19.98
N SER A 189 -30.22 -46.53 19.01
CA SER A 189 -31.63 -46.63 18.60
C SER A 189 -31.95 -47.97 17.91
N GLN A 190 -30.97 -48.54 17.21
CA GLN A 190 -31.09 -49.85 16.56
C GLN A 190 -31.17 -50.98 17.60
N GLU A 191 -30.34 -50.91 18.64
CA GLU A 191 -30.37 -51.84 19.77
C GLU A 191 -31.73 -51.82 20.49
N TRP A 192 -32.41 -50.66 20.53
CA TRP A 192 -33.72 -50.50 21.16
C TRP A 192 -34.91 -50.78 20.21
N GLY A 193 -34.65 -51.19 18.96
CA GLY A 193 -35.68 -51.51 17.97
C GLY A 193 -36.42 -50.30 17.39
N ALA A 194 -35.91 -49.08 17.58
CA ALA A 194 -36.55 -47.84 17.12
C ALA A 194 -36.16 -47.48 15.67
N VAL A 195 -36.70 -48.22 14.69
CA VAL A 195 -36.33 -48.14 13.26
C VAL A 195 -36.47 -46.73 12.66
N GLY A 196 -37.42 -45.91 13.11
CA GLY A 196 -37.53 -44.52 12.62
C GLY A 196 -36.37 -43.63 13.06
N HIS A 197 -35.90 -43.78 14.29
CA HIS A 197 -34.79 -43.00 14.85
C HIS A 197 -33.46 -43.40 14.20
N THR A 198 -33.26 -44.68 13.86
CA THR A 198 -32.05 -45.14 13.18
C THR A 198 -31.92 -44.53 11.79
N VAL A 199 -33.01 -44.50 11.00
CA VAL A 199 -33.03 -43.90 9.67
C VAL A 199 -32.76 -42.40 9.73
N TYR A 200 -33.38 -41.69 10.68
CA TYR A 200 -33.14 -40.26 10.85
C TYR A 200 -31.70 -39.93 11.28
N ALA A 201 -31.15 -40.69 12.23
CA ALA A 201 -29.77 -40.53 12.67
C ALA A 201 -28.77 -40.81 11.53
N ALA A 202 -29.01 -41.84 10.71
CA ALA A 202 -28.22 -42.11 9.52
C ALA A 202 -28.28 -40.96 8.50
N HIS A 203 -29.47 -40.39 8.26
CA HIS A 203 -29.62 -39.23 7.39
C HIS A 203 -28.84 -38.00 7.90
N GLN A 204 -28.91 -37.71 9.21
CA GLN A 204 -28.14 -36.62 9.81
C GLN A 204 -26.63 -36.87 9.70
N ALA A 205 -26.17 -38.10 9.92
CA ALA A 205 -24.77 -38.46 9.73
C ALA A 205 -24.31 -38.15 8.28
N VAL A 206 -25.11 -38.51 7.27
CA VAL A 206 -24.82 -38.22 5.85
C VAL A 206 -24.71 -36.72 5.57
N ILE A 207 -25.58 -35.89 6.15
CA ILE A 207 -25.51 -34.43 6.01
C ILE A 207 -24.17 -33.90 6.51
N TYR A 208 -23.75 -34.31 7.72
CA TYR A 208 -22.50 -33.82 8.31
C TYR A 208 -21.25 -34.31 7.57
N THR A 209 -21.28 -35.52 6.98
CA THR A 209 -20.21 -35.94 6.06
C THR A 209 -20.14 -35.09 4.81
N ASN A 210 -21.28 -34.75 4.19
CA ASN A 210 -21.29 -33.91 2.99
C ASN A 210 -20.75 -32.50 3.28
N LEU A 211 -21.14 -31.90 4.41
CA LEU A 211 -20.64 -30.58 4.83
C LEU A 211 -19.13 -30.60 5.09
N ARG A 212 -18.62 -31.66 5.71
CA ARG A 212 -17.18 -31.85 5.93
C ARG A 212 -16.42 -31.93 4.61
N ASP A 213 -16.89 -32.73 3.66
CA ASP A 213 -16.20 -32.99 2.40
C ASP A 213 -16.18 -31.73 1.50
N GLN A 214 -17.24 -30.91 1.56
CA GLN A 214 -17.27 -29.58 0.93
C GLN A 214 -16.21 -28.64 1.52
N CYS A 215 -16.10 -28.55 2.85
CA CYS A 215 -15.08 -27.72 3.49
C CYS A 215 -13.64 -28.18 3.16
N ALA A 216 -13.41 -29.49 3.06
CA ALA A 216 -12.10 -30.02 2.71
C ALA A 216 -11.69 -29.67 1.27
N THR A 217 -12.65 -29.58 0.35
CA THR A 217 -12.40 -29.19 -1.04
C THR A 217 -12.01 -27.72 -1.14
N VAL A 218 -12.74 -26.83 -0.45
CA VAL A 218 -12.43 -25.39 -0.39
C VAL A 218 -11.04 -25.13 0.20
N MET A 219 -10.59 -25.91 1.18
CA MET A 219 -9.22 -25.81 1.72
C MET A 219 -8.13 -26.22 0.73
N GLY A 220 -8.41 -27.19 -0.14
CA GLY A 220 -7.50 -27.58 -1.21
C GLY A 220 -7.20 -26.39 -2.12
N ASP A 221 -8.24 -25.67 -2.53
CA ASP A 221 -8.15 -24.50 -3.42
C ASP A 221 -7.41 -23.32 -2.77
N VAL A 222 -7.63 -23.09 -1.47
CA VAL A 222 -6.96 -22.01 -0.70
C VAL A 222 -5.46 -22.26 -0.57
N ASN A 223 -5.04 -23.51 -0.37
CA ASN A 223 -3.61 -23.84 -0.25
C ASN A 223 -2.85 -23.82 -1.60
N THR A 224 -3.56 -23.92 -2.74
CA THR A 224 -2.96 -23.85 -4.08
C THR A 224 -2.93 -22.44 -4.69
N SER A 225 -3.60 -21.48 -4.06
CA SER A 225 -3.76 -20.10 -4.56
C SER A 225 -2.80 -19.08 -3.91
N VAL A 226 -1.91 -19.54 -3.03
CA VAL A 226 -0.83 -18.77 -2.37
C VAL A 226 0.51 -19.20 -2.94
#